data_AF-A0A1I1M9Q9-F1
#
_entry.id   AF-A0A1I1M9Q9-F1
#
_cell.length_a   1.000
_cell.length_b   1.000
_cell.length_c   1.000
_cell.angle_alpha   90.00
_cell.angle_beta   90.00
_cell.angle_gamma   90.00
#
_symmetry.space_group_name_H-M   'P 1'
#
loop_
_entity.id
_entity.type
_entity.pdbx_description
1 polymer ?
#
loop_
_entity_poly.entity_id
_entity_poly.type
_entity_poly.pdbx_seq_one_letter_code
_entity_poly.pdbx_strand_id
1 'polypeptide(L)'
;MPMKKLLLLFVVLLSSISVLAQSEEYSILVKDIETLQPIENATVVILKTKQVLMTNEDGKVTFVLSGGSNVEVSEMNYENLTVRWASLKESEFVVYLKNKKENLDEVVVSQENLQKTLQRIVSNSKKKISISHRLKVYVREFFMLDNQYSYYNDGLVNFQFNKNNTTTLLVEQNRSYGLLEADVSADLMGYNLNNIMENYSNFKYFEPLLDAKAKKEYDFTVKGHSKNKDYYVMSVTPLDKARQAVDNFEIIYDPEKKIILEFTISVTPANLDKIEEKTSIGDKNITKSFVNVSYRLDGNDYYMLSSNEEIGYTLIQKEKSKKIQVRNSFVTTGFNKQNFTYNESDVFKEKSLFNKKNKILTNYWDISGFTATDEEKAIIASLEFKL
;
A
#
# COMPACT_ATOMS: atom_id res chain seq x y z
N MET A 1 -20.43 32.28 56.18
CA MET A 1 -20.35 30.88 55.70
C MET A 1 -21.12 30.62 54.36
N PRO A 2 -20.98 31.42 53.28
CA PRO A 2 -21.53 31.02 51.96
C PRO A 2 -20.49 30.81 50.83
N MET A 3 -19.33 31.50 50.84
CA MET A 3 -18.37 31.47 49.72
C MET A 3 -17.70 30.10 49.50
N LYS A 4 -17.38 29.35 50.56
CA LYS A 4 -16.73 28.03 50.43
C LYS A 4 -17.67 26.98 49.81
N LYS A 5 -18.99 27.10 50.01
CA LYS A 5 -19.98 26.22 49.38
C LYS A 5 -20.20 26.58 47.90
N LEU A 6 -20.13 27.87 47.56
CA LEU A 6 -20.23 28.33 46.17
C LEU A 6 -19.02 27.89 45.33
N LEU A 7 -17.81 27.90 45.91
CA LEU A 7 -16.59 27.46 45.24
C LEU A 7 -16.57 25.95 45.01
N LEU A 8 -17.07 25.17 45.97
CA LEU A 8 -17.23 23.71 45.82
C LEU A 8 -18.24 23.37 44.71
N LEU A 9 -19.34 24.13 44.63
CA LEU A 9 -20.34 23.98 43.55
C LEU A 9 -19.72 24.28 42.17
N PHE A 10 -18.85 25.29 42.07
CA PHE A 10 -18.14 25.64 40.85
C PHE A 10 -17.14 24.56 40.41
N VAL A 11 -16.43 23.94 41.36
CA VAL A 11 -15.49 22.83 41.09
C VAL A 11 -16.23 21.57 40.66
N VAL A 12 -17.40 21.28 41.24
CA VAL A 12 -18.24 20.13 40.84
C VAL A 12 -18.88 20.37 39.46
N LEU A 13 -19.34 21.59 39.16
CA LEU A 13 -19.89 21.94 37.84
C LEU A 13 -18.84 21.93 36.72
N LEU A 14 -17.59 22.29 37.02
CA LEU A 14 -16.47 22.23 36.05
C LEU A 14 -15.98 20.80 35.80
N SER A 15 -16.16 19.87 36.75
CA SER A 15 -15.78 18.46 36.60
C SER A 15 -16.84 17.61 35.88
N SER A 16 -18.06 18.11 35.70
CA SER A 16 -19.11 17.48 34.87
C SER A 16 -19.06 17.81 33.37
N ILE A 17 -18.10 18.63 32.92
CA ILE A 17 -17.91 18.95 31.50
C ILE A 17 -16.84 18.03 30.89
N SER A 18 -16.91 16.74 31.17
CA SER A 18 -16.30 15.75 30.28
C SER A 18 -17.26 15.56 29.10
N VAL A 19 -17.10 16.41 28.07
CA VAL A 19 -17.70 16.13 26.76
C VAL A 19 -17.04 14.84 26.27
N LEU A 20 -17.71 13.71 26.51
CA LEU A 20 -17.44 12.47 25.81
C LEU A 20 -17.78 12.74 24.35
N ALA A 21 -16.78 13.11 23.55
CA ALA A 21 -16.88 12.96 22.12
C ALA A 21 -17.03 11.45 21.87
N GLN A 22 -18.25 10.98 21.63
CA GLN A 22 -18.49 9.60 21.24
C GLN A 22 -17.83 9.43 19.87
N SER A 23 -16.71 8.72 19.85
CA SER A 23 -16.06 8.28 18.64
C SER A 23 -16.82 7.07 18.12
N GLU A 24 -17.75 7.29 17.20
CA GLU A 24 -18.45 6.21 16.51
C GLU A 24 -17.52 5.61 15.44
N GLU A 25 -17.36 4.29 15.49
CA GLU A 25 -16.71 3.52 14.44
C GLU A 25 -17.73 3.24 13.33
N TYR A 26 -17.33 3.51 12.09
CA TYR A 26 -18.08 3.24 10.89
C TYR A 26 -17.38 2.16 10.08
N SER A 27 -18.15 1.26 9.49
CA SER A 27 -17.65 0.29 8.51
C SER A 27 -18.37 0.43 7.18
N ILE A 28 -17.57 0.58 6.12
CA ILE A 28 -18.05 0.60 4.73
C ILE A 28 -17.57 -0.65 4.01
N LEU A 29 -18.46 -1.22 3.19
CA LEU A 29 -18.16 -2.31 2.28
C LEU A 29 -18.28 -1.79 0.84
N VAL A 30 -17.19 -1.71 0.10
CA VAL A 30 -17.15 -1.20 -1.26
C VAL A 30 -17.30 -2.36 -2.24
N LYS A 31 -18.30 -2.28 -3.12
CA LYS A 31 -18.63 -3.32 -4.08
C LYS A 31 -18.85 -2.74 -5.47
N ASP A 32 -18.57 -3.56 -6.48
CA ASP A 32 -19.03 -3.30 -7.83
C ASP A 32 -20.57 -3.46 -7.86
N ILE A 33 -21.26 -2.49 -8.47
CA ILE A 33 -22.74 -2.47 -8.49
C ILE A 33 -23.37 -3.61 -9.31
N GLU A 34 -22.63 -4.20 -10.25
CA GLU A 34 -23.15 -5.17 -11.21
C GLU A 34 -22.78 -6.60 -10.78
N THR A 35 -21.50 -6.83 -10.52
CA THR A 35 -20.98 -8.15 -10.11
C THR A 35 -21.22 -8.44 -8.63
N LEU A 36 -21.49 -7.39 -7.83
CA LEU A 36 -21.62 -7.44 -6.38
C LEU A 36 -20.37 -7.96 -5.66
N GLN A 37 -19.24 -8.04 -6.36
CA GLN A 37 -17.95 -8.45 -5.81
C GLN A 37 -17.32 -7.31 -5.01
N PRO A 38 -16.54 -7.62 -3.96
CA PRO A 38 -15.79 -6.62 -3.22
C PRO A 38 -14.75 -5.95 -4.11
N ILE A 39 -14.52 -4.65 -3.87
CA ILE A 39 -13.46 -3.88 -4.53
C ILE A 39 -12.32 -3.70 -3.53
N GLU A 40 -11.26 -4.49 -3.69
CA GLU A 40 -10.01 -4.34 -2.96
C GLU A 40 -9.29 -3.04 -3.36
N ASN A 41 -8.54 -2.45 -2.43
CA ASN A 41 -7.66 -1.29 -2.67
C ASN A 41 -8.37 0.00 -3.12
N ALA A 42 -9.71 0.06 -3.00
CA ALA A 42 -10.44 1.32 -3.18
C ALA A 42 -10.00 2.34 -2.13
N THR A 43 -9.70 3.55 -2.57
CA THR A 43 -9.32 4.66 -1.70
C THR A 43 -10.57 5.27 -1.09
N VAL A 44 -10.56 5.43 0.23
CA VAL A 44 -11.61 6.10 0.99
C VAL A 44 -11.03 7.31 1.71
N VAL A 45 -11.50 8.50 1.37
CA VAL A 45 -11.02 9.77 1.93
C VAL A 45 -12.07 10.40 2.82
N ILE A 46 -11.71 10.63 4.07
CA ILE A 46 -12.54 11.39 5.01
C ILE A 46 -12.32 12.87 4.74
N LEU A 47 -13.28 13.54 4.09
CA LEU A 47 -13.05 14.85 3.46
C LEU A 47 -12.65 15.98 4.43
N LYS A 48 -13.13 15.94 5.67
CA LYS A 48 -12.83 16.95 6.71
C LYS A 48 -11.42 16.80 7.26
N THR A 49 -10.98 15.56 7.53
CA THR A 49 -9.66 15.28 8.12
C THR A 49 -8.59 15.04 7.08
N LYS A 50 -8.98 14.80 5.83
CA LYS A 50 -8.12 14.32 4.72
C LYS A 50 -7.46 12.97 5.03
N GLN A 51 -7.98 12.23 6.00
CA GLN A 51 -7.51 10.88 6.28
C GLN A 51 -7.76 10.00 5.07
N VAL A 52 -6.72 9.27 4.67
CA VAL A 52 -6.76 8.30 3.58
C VAL A 52 -6.86 6.91 4.17
N LEU A 53 -7.78 6.13 3.64
CA LEU A 53 -8.02 4.75 4.00
C LEU A 53 -8.09 3.91 2.73
N MET A 54 -7.89 2.62 2.86
CA MET A 54 -8.00 1.64 1.79
C MET A 54 -8.85 0.46 2.22
N THR A 55 -9.63 -0.06 1.28
CA THR A 55 -10.35 -1.32 1.46
C THR A 55 -9.39 -2.50 1.40
N ASN A 56 -9.67 -3.51 2.21
CA ASN A 56 -8.97 -4.80 2.19
C ASN A 56 -9.52 -5.73 1.08
N GLU A 57 -9.06 -6.99 1.05
CA GLU A 57 -9.51 -8.01 0.07
C GLU A 57 -11.02 -8.28 0.11
N ASP A 58 -11.66 -8.07 1.27
CA ASP A 58 -13.12 -8.15 1.43
C ASP A 58 -13.84 -6.89 0.95
N GLY A 59 -13.13 -5.88 0.42
CA GLY A 59 -13.69 -4.58 0.06
C GLY A 59 -14.09 -3.73 1.28
N LYS A 60 -13.65 -4.11 2.48
CA LYS A 60 -14.06 -3.50 3.74
C LYS A 60 -13.06 -2.44 4.19
N VAL A 61 -13.59 -1.33 4.72
CA VAL A 61 -12.82 -0.33 5.45
C VAL A 61 -13.53 0.07 6.74
N THR A 62 -12.76 0.29 7.81
CA THR A 62 -13.25 0.78 9.10
C THR A 62 -12.55 2.07 9.48
N PHE A 63 -13.29 3.02 10.04
CA PHE A 63 -12.74 4.30 10.49
C PHE A 63 -13.63 4.96 11.54
N VAL A 64 -13.03 5.89 12.27
CA VAL A 64 -13.74 6.69 13.29
C VAL A 64 -14.03 8.08 12.74
N LEU A 65 -15.27 8.56 12.88
CA LEU A 65 -15.63 9.94 12.55
C LEU A 65 -15.76 10.79 13.81
N SER A 66 -15.08 11.94 13.81
CA SER A 66 -15.26 13.00 14.82
C SER A 66 -16.15 14.12 14.25
N GLY A 67 -17.46 13.86 14.31
CA GLY A 67 -18.51 14.73 13.77
C GLY A 67 -18.75 14.55 12.26
N GLY A 68 -19.71 15.29 11.71
CA GLY A 68 -20.13 15.11 10.31
C GLY A 68 -19.02 15.41 9.30
N SER A 69 -18.58 14.39 8.56
CA SER A 69 -17.66 14.49 7.43
C SER A 69 -18.09 13.56 6.32
N ASN A 70 -18.28 14.10 5.11
CA ASN A 70 -18.52 13.28 3.93
C ASN A 70 -17.31 12.39 3.63
N VAL A 71 -17.60 11.28 2.97
CA VAL A 71 -16.61 10.27 2.60
C VAL A 71 -16.58 10.18 1.09
N GLU A 72 -15.39 10.32 0.51
CA GLU A 72 -15.19 10.09 -0.92
C GLU A 72 -14.60 8.70 -1.11
N VAL A 73 -15.23 7.90 -1.97
CA VAL A 73 -14.77 6.57 -2.35
C VAL A 73 -14.38 6.61 -3.82
N SER A 74 -13.16 6.17 -4.12
CA SER A 74 -12.63 6.17 -5.48
C SER A 74 -11.78 4.93 -5.72
N GLU A 75 -11.98 4.33 -6.88
CA GLU A 75 -11.08 3.34 -7.47
C GLU A 75 -10.93 3.73 -8.95
N MET A 76 -9.76 3.51 -9.53
CA MET A 76 -9.40 4.01 -10.84
C MET A 76 -10.36 3.57 -11.95
N ASN A 77 -10.82 2.31 -11.92
CA ASN A 77 -11.75 1.75 -12.89
C ASN A 77 -13.21 2.09 -12.62
N TYR A 78 -13.50 2.85 -11.57
CA TYR A 78 -14.86 3.13 -11.12
C TYR A 78 -15.16 4.63 -11.06
N GLU A 79 -16.43 4.99 -11.21
CA GLU A 79 -16.89 6.35 -10.96
C GLU A 79 -16.71 6.72 -9.47
N ASN A 80 -16.10 7.88 -9.20
CA ASN A 80 -15.93 8.36 -7.83
C ASN A 80 -17.30 8.66 -7.21
N LEU A 81 -17.46 8.30 -5.94
CA LEU A 81 -18.71 8.51 -5.21
C LEU A 81 -18.45 9.23 -3.89
N THR A 82 -19.11 10.38 -3.71
CA THR A 82 -19.13 11.07 -2.42
C THR A 82 -20.39 10.67 -1.64
N VAL A 83 -20.18 9.97 -0.52
CA VAL A 83 -21.22 9.60 0.42
C VAL A 83 -21.35 10.68 1.49
N ARG A 84 -22.58 11.14 1.73
CA ARG A 84 -22.87 12.10 2.80
C ARG A 84 -22.78 11.41 4.14
N TRP A 85 -22.17 12.06 5.13
CA TRP A 85 -21.99 11.51 6.48
C TRP A 85 -23.31 11.04 7.10
N ALA A 86 -24.39 11.80 6.91
CA ALA A 86 -25.72 11.52 7.45
C ALA A 86 -26.37 10.26 6.85
N SER A 87 -25.80 9.69 5.78
CA SER A 87 -26.27 8.46 5.14
C SER A 87 -25.49 7.23 5.58
N LEU A 88 -24.34 7.40 6.25
CA LEU A 88 -23.55 6.29 6.76
C LEU A 88 -24.28 5.62 7.93
N LYS A 89 -24.31 4.29 7.91
CA LYS A 89 -24.74 3.46 9.03
C LYS A 89 -23.51 2.97 9.79
N GLU A 90 -23.62 2.78 11.10
CA GLU A 90 -22.52 2.37 11.99
C GLU A 90 -21.88 1.04 11.52
N SER A 91 -22.68 0.08 11.04
CA SER A 91 -22.18 -1.23 10.58
C SER A 91 -22.53 -1.54 9.12
N GLU A 92 -21.52 -1.95 8.36
CA GLU A 92 -21.63 -2.60 7.03
C GLU A 92 -22.42 -1.80 5.98
N PHE A 93 -22.23 -0.48 5.97
CA PHE A 93 -22.83 0.35 4.93
C PHE A 93 -22.20 0.01 3.57
N VAL A 94 -23.01 -0.50 2.64
CA VAL A 94 -22.51 -0.88 1.31
C VAL A 94 -22.44 0.33 0.40
N VAL A 95 -21.26 0.61 -0.12
CA VAL A 95 -21.03 1.61 -1.17
C VAL A 95 -20.86 0.87 -2.49
N TYR A 96 -21.82 1.06 -3.38
CA TYR A 96 -21.73 0.52 -4.73
C TYR A 96 -21.04 1.50 -5.65
N LEU A 97 -19.93 1.08 -6.24
CA LEU A 97 -19.26 1.81 -7.29
C LEU A 97 -19.67 1.25 -8.65
N LYS A 98 -19.87 2.14 -9.61
CA LYS A 98 -20.18 1.77 -10.99
C LYS A 98 -18.89 1.66 -11.80
N ASN A 99 -18.68 0.50 -12.40
CA ASN A 99 -17.52 0.25 -13.25
C ASN A 99 -17.58 1.12 -14.51
N LYS A 100 -16.46 1.76 -14.86
CA LYS A 100 -16.33 2.55 -16.10
C LYS A 100 -16.26 1.66 -17.34
N LYS A 101 -15.99 0.35 -17.19
CA LYS A 101 -15.80 -0.63 -18.29
C LYS A 101 -17.10 -1.16 -18.90
N GLU A 102 -18.21 -1.17 -18.17
CA GLU A 102 -19.47 -1.90 -18.47
C GLU A 102 -20.25 -1.43 -19.73
N ASN A 103 -19.70 -0.60 -20.63
CA ASN A 103 -20.48 -0.13 -21.78
C ASN A 103 -19.72 0.34 -23.03
N LEU A 104 -18.49 -0.14 -23.32
CA LEU A 104 -17.68 0.48 -24.38
C LEU A 104 -16.61 -0.34 -25.09
N ASP A 105 -16.53 -0.12 -26.41
CA ASP A 105 -15.45 -0.53 -27.32
C ASP A 105 -14.08 -0.08 -26.80
N GLU A 106 -13.21 -1.05 -26.48
CA GLU A 106 -11.80 -0.81 -26.24
C GLU A 106 -11.14 -0.38 -27.55
N VAL A 107 -10.49 0.77 -27.56
CA VAL A 107 -9.70 1.19 -28.72
C VAL A 107 -8.25 0.86 -28.44
N VAL A 108 -7.62 0.06 -29.31
CA VAL A 108 -6.16 -0.10 -29.31
C VAL A 108 -5.57 1.23 -29.73
N VAL A 109 -4.99 1.94 -28.77
CA VAL A 109 -4.42 3.27 -28.99
C VAL A 109 -2.94 3.08 -29.24
N SER A 110 -2.51 2.88 -30.50
CA SER A 110 -1.19 3.33 -31.00
C SER A 110 -0.70 2.62 -32.27
N GLN A 111 -0.12 3.40 -33.20
CA GLN A 111 0.87 2.95 -34.20
C GLN A 111 2.32 3.35 -33.81
N GLU A 112 2.51 4.05 -32.71
CA GLU A 112 3.79 4.45 -32.13
C GLU A 112 4.51 3.31 -31.38
N ASN A 113 5.82 3.50 -31.18
CA ASN A 113 6.66 2.58 -30.42
C ASN A 113 6.34 2.63 -28.90
N LEU A 114 5.54 1.68 -28.43
CA LEU A 114 5.01 1.66 -27.05
C LEU A 114 6.09 1.63 -25.97
N GLN A 115 7.23 0.98 -26.21
CA GLN A 115 8.36 1.03 -25.28
C GLN A 115 8.93 2.45 -25.12
N LYS A 116 9.04 3.22 -26.21
CA LYS A 116 9.48 4.63 -26.12
C LYS A 116 8.45 5.47 -25.36
N THR A 117 7.16 5.17 -25.53
CA THR A 117 6.10 5.80 -24.75
C THR A 117 6.27 5.52 -23.26
N LEU A 118 6.50 4.26 -22.87
CA LEU A 118 6.80 3.89 -21.49
C LEU A 118 8.03 4.64 -20.94
N GLN A 119 9.15 4.67 -21.69
CA GLN A 119 10.36 5.39 -21.30
C GLN A 119 10.11 6.87 -21.00
N ARG A 120 9.29 7.53 -21.83
CA ARG A 120 8.90 8.94 -21.66
C ARG A 120 8.03 9.13 -20.41
N ILE A 121 7.05 8.26 -20.19
CA ILE A 121 6.14 8.34 -19.03
C ILE A 121 6.92 8.09 -17.73
N VAL A 122 7.78 7.08 -17.68
CA VAL A 122 8.62 6.79 -16.50
C VAL A 122 9.58 7.94 -16.23
N SER A 123 10.24 8.47 -17.26
CA SER A 123 11.17 9.60 -17.09
C SER A 123 10.46 10.86 -16.60
N ASN A 124 9.25 11.15 -17.08
CA ASN A 124 8.48 12.30 -16.65
C ASN A 124 7.91 12.11 -15.24
N SER A 125 7.49 10.91 -14.88
CA SER A 125 7.06 10.56 -13.52
C SER A 125 8.21 10.75 -12.51
N LYS A 126 9.42 10.25 -12.81
CA LYS A 126 10.63 10.48 -12.01
C LYS A 126 10.96 11.97 -11.82
N LYS A 127 10.69 12.81 -12.81
CA LYS A 127 10.94 14.26 -12.74
C LYS A 127 9.88 15.00 -11.93
N LYS A 128 8.63 14.54 -11.96
CA LYS A 128 7.50 15.17 -11.28
C LYS A 128 7.31 14.68 -9.85
N ILE A 129 7.84 13.50 -9.49
CA ILE A 129 7.72 12.98 -8.13
C ILE A 129 8.30 14.02 -7.17
N SER A 130 7.61 14.22 -6.07
CA SER A 130 7.99 15.21 -5.07
C SER A 130 9.38 14.86 -4.54
N ILE A 131 10.25 15.86 -4.46
CA ILE A 131 11.60 15.72 -3.88
C ILE A 131 11.67 16.54 -2.60
N SER A 132 12.58 16.19 -1.68
CA SER A 132 12.72 16.92 -0.40
C SER A 132 11.39 17.06 0.35
N HIS A 133 10.72 15.92 0.57
CA HIS A 133 9.41 15.86 1.19
C HIS A 133 9.38 14.74 2.23
N ARG A 134 8.25 14.61 2.90
CA ARG A 134 8.02 13.61 3.94
C ARG A 134 6.73 12.88 3.69
N LEU A 135 6.78 11.57 3.93
CA LEU A 135 5.61 10.72 3.96
C LEU A 135 5.48 10.12 5.36
N LYS A 136 4.34 10.37 5.99
CA LYS A 136 3.90 9.58 7.14
C LYS A 136 3.18 8.37 6.59
N VAL A 137 3.65 7.18 6.96
CA VAL A 137 3.23 5.91 6.37
C VAL A 137 2.87 4.93 7.48
N TYR A 138 1.72 4.29 7.33
CA TYR A 138 1.47 3.05 8.04
C TYR A 138 2.07 1.90 7.23
N VAL A 139 2.94 1.12 7.87
CA VAL A 139 3.51 -0.10 7.32
C VAL A 139 2.93 -1.30 8.05
N ARG A 140 2.62 -2.36 7.29
CA ARG A 140 2.29 -3.68 7.81
C ARG A 140 3.07 -4.74 7.03
N GLU A 141 3.68 -5.69 7.73
CA GLU A 141 4.39 -6.81 7.14
C GLU A 141 3.99 -8.12 7.82
N PHE A 142 3.62 -9.11 7.02
CA PHE A 142 3.45 -10.49 7.46
C PHE A 142 4.53 -11.37 6.85
N PHE A 143 5.05 -12.29 7.65
CA PHE A 143 6.04 -13.26 7.23
C PHE A 143 5.55 -14.68 7.51
N MET A 144 5.56 -15.50 6.46
CA MET A 144 5.28 -16.92 6.56
C MET A 144 6.51 -17.76 6.28
N LEU A 145 6.68 -18.80 7.09
CA LEU A 145 7.68 -19.84 6.93
C LEU A 145 6.97 -21.20 6.82
N ASP A 146 7.28 -21.97 5.78
CA ASP A 146 6.69 -23.29 5.52
C ASP A 146 5.15 -23.26 5.59
N ASN A 147 4.56 -22.22 4.96
CA ASN A 147 3.12 -21.94 4.89
C ASN A 147 2.45 -21.65 6.25
N GLN A 148 3.22 -21.27 7.27
CA GLN A 148 2.71 -20.84 8.57
C GLN A 148 3.16 -19.41 8.84
N TYR A 149 2.24 -18.56 9.32
CA TYR A 149 2.59 -17.24 9.81
C TYR A 149 3.49 -17.37 11.04
N SER A 150 4.69 -16.80 10.92
CA SER A 150 5.72 -16.88 11.95
C SER A 150 6.03 -15.52 12.55
N TYR A 151 5.80 -14.44 11.79
CA TYR A 151 6.01 -13.08 12.27
C TYR A 151 5.05 -12.08 11.66
N TYR A 152 4.83 -11.02 12.42
CA TYR A 152 4.05 -9.86 12.07
C TYR A 152 4.74 -8.60 12.60
N ASN A 153 4.78 -7.55 11.81
CA ASN A 153 5.10 -6.23 12.32
C ASN A 153 4.24 -5.16 11.65
N ASP A 154 3.87 -4.13 12.41
CA ASP A 154 3.27 -2.93 11.87
C ASP A 154 3.80 -1.68 12.59
N GLY A 155 3.60 -0.52 11.98
CA GLY A 155 4.05 0.73 12.58
C GLY A 155 3.62 1.97 11.84
N LEU A 156 3.62 3.08 12.58
CA LEU A 156 3.60 4.42 12.00
C LEU A 156 5.03 4.91 11.87
N VAL A 157 5.44 5.14 10.64
CA VAL A 157 6.79 5.56 10.30
C VAL A 157 6.78 6.85 9.48
N ASN A 158 7.89 7.56 9.49
CA ASN A 158 8.12 8.73 8.67
C ASN A 158 9.32 8.51 7.77
N PHE A 159 9.08 8.60 6.47
CA PHE A 159 10.13 8.69 5.48
C PHE A 159 10.40 10.15 5.15
N GLN A 160 11.64 10.59 5.33
CA GLN A 160 12.11 11.87 4.82
C GLN A 160 12.96 11.64 3.57
N PHE A 161 12.51 12.17 2.44
CA PHE A 161 13.21 12.10 1.17
C PHE A 161 14.17 13.26 1.04
N ASN A 162 15.36 13.00 0.51
CA ASN A 162 16.26 14.06 0.07
C ASN A 162 16.02 14.42 -1.41
N LYS A 163 16.91 15.23 -2.00
CA LYS A 163 16.84 15.64 -3.41
C LYS A 163 17.08 14.49 -4.40
N ASN A 164 17.72 13.42 -3.96
CA ASN A 164 18.04 12.24 -4.75
C ASN A 164 17.02 11.11 -4.54
N ASN A 165 15.90 11.40 -3.86
CA ASN A 165 14.90 10.41 -3.46
C ASN A 165 15.45 9.23 -2.66
N THR A 166 16.54 9.43 -1.90
CA THR A 166 16.93 8.49 -0.85
C THR A 166 16.21 8.85 0.45
N THR A 167 15.96 7.87 1.30
CA THR A 167 15.11 8.07 2.48
C THR A 167 15.86 7.95 3.80
N THR A 168 15.46 8.79 4.76
CA THR A 168 15.72 8.58 6.19
C THR A 168 14.43 8.14 6.86
N LEU A 169 14.50 7.06 7.63
CA LEU A 169 13.36 6.45 8.30
C LEU A 169 13.36 6.77 9.79
N LEU A 170 12.24 7.29 10.29
CA LEU A 170 11.97 7.48 11.72
C LEU A 170 10.75 6.65 12.12
N VAL A 171 10.81 5.96 13.25
CA VAL A 171 9.70 5.13 13.73
C VAL A 171 9.01 5.82 14.91
N GLU A 172 7.74 6.20 14.73
CA GLU A 172 6.96 6.82 15.81
C GLU A 172 6.47 5.78 16.81
N GLN A 173 5.79 4.76 16.26
CA GLN A 173 5.12 3.67 16.98
C GLN A 173 5.24 2.39 16.17
N ASN A 174 5.33 1.25 16.85
CA ASN A 174 5.37 -0.06 16.19
C ASN A 174 4.91 -1.19 17.10
N ARG A 175 4.46 -2.28 16.49
CA ARG A 175 4.35 -3.61 17.08
C ARG A 175 5.14 -4.61 16.24
N SER A 176 5.73 -5.58 16.91
CA SER A 176 6.51 -6.66 16.32
C SER A 176 6.20 -7.89 17.16
N TYR A 177 5.59 -8.89 16.53
CA TYR A 177 5.13 -10.13 17.14
C TYR A 177 5.67 -11.33 16.35
N GLY A 178 6.03 -12.40 17.04
CA GLY A 178 6.80 -13.46 16.41
C GLY A 178 7.04 -14.68 17.25
N LEU A 179 7.59 -15.73 16.63
CA LEU A 179 8.06 -16.91 17.35
C LEU A 179 9.39 -16.57 18.06
N LEU A 180 9.43 -16.65 19.39
CA LEU A 180 10.68 -16.52 20.16
C LEU A 180 11.61 -17.74 20.00
N GLU A 181 11.08 -18.89 19.56
CA GLU A 181 11.77 -20.19 19.62
C GLU A 181 12.27 -20.73 18.27
N ALA A 182 11.93 -20.09 17.15
CA ALA A 182 12.49 -20.48 15.85
C ALA A 182 13.63 -19.51 15.49
N ASP A 183 14.85 -20.02 15.36
CA ASP A 183 15.97 -19.33 14.72
C ASP A 183 15.60 -18.95 13.27
N VAL A 184 14.85 -17.87 13.11
CA VAL A 184 14.64 -17.25 11.81
C VAL A 184 15.84 -16.34 11.60
N SER A 185 16.84 -16.89 10.90
CA SER A 185 18.09 -16.19 10.63
C SER A 185 17.83 -14.83 9.99
N ALA A 186 18.60 -13.83 10.41
CA ALA A 186 18.50 -12.44 9.93
C ALA A 186 18.61 -12.30 8.39
N ASP A 187 19.16 -13.30 7.71
CA ASP A 187 19.26 -13.38 6.25
C ASP A 187 17.93 -13.68 5.54
N LEU A 188 16.91 -14.11 6.30
CA LEU A 188 15.60 -14.50 5.79
C LEU A 188 14.61 -13.32 5.74
N MET A 189 14.96 -12.17 6.29
CA MET A 189 13.95 -11.33 6.94
C MET A 189 13.68 -10.02 6.23
N GLY A 190 12.45 -9.95 5.72
CA GLY A 190 11.72 -8.72 5.49
C GLY A 190 12.28 -7.83 4.39
N TYR A 191 11.44 -6.89 4.05
CA TYR A 191 11.70 -5.88 3.08
C TYR A 191 12.56 -4.77 3.70
N ASN A 192 13.61 -4.30 3.01
CA ASN A 192 14.28 -3.08 3.45
C ASN A 192 13.37 -1.89 3.13
N LEU A 193 12.76 -1.33 4.18
CA LEU A 193 11.72 -0.30 4.07
C LEU A 193 12.22 0.95 3.33
N ASN A 194 13.47 1.37 3.57
CA ASN A 194 14.07 2.48 2.81
C ASN A 194 14.21 2.09 1.34
N ASN A 195 14.86 0.95 1.04
CA ASN A 195 15.10 0.53 -0.35
C ASN A 195 13.80 0.45 -1.16
N ILE A 196 12.72 -0.04 -0.58
CA ILE A 196 11.42 -0.17 -1.25
C ILE A 196 10.80 1.18 -1.51
N MET A 197 10.76 2.04 -0.51
CA MET A 197 10.22 3.38 -0.67
C MET A 197 11.01 4.18 -1.73
N GLU A 198 12.33 3.99 -1.76
CA GLU A 198 13.20 4.52 -2.80
C GLU A 198 12.91 3.89 -4.17
N ASN A 199 12.64 2.59 -4.25
CA ASN A 199 12.31 1.91 -5.50
C ASN A 199 10.99 2.41 -6.09
N TYR A 200 9.98 2.67 -5.25
CA TYR A 200 8.70 3.27 -5.67
C TYR A 200 8.91 4.69 -6.18
N SER A 201 9.67 5.52 -5.47
CA SER A 201 9.88 6.93 -5.85
C SER A 201 10.78 7.09 -7.08
N ASN A 202 11.72 6.15 -7.26
CA ASN A 202 12.63 6.13 -8.42
C ASN A 202 12.13 5.24 -9.55
N PHE A 203 10.93 4.66 -9.45
CA PHE A 203 10.32 3.80 -10.46
C PHE A 203 11.27 2.70 -10.96
N LYS A 204 12.01 2.06 -10.04
CA LYS A 204 13.05 1.06 -10.40
C LYS A 204 12.47 -0.24 -10.96
N TYR A 205 11.23 -0.57 -10.59
CA TYR A 205 10.56 -1.78 -11.08
C TYR A 205 10.38 -1.82 -12.61
N PHE A 206 10.46 -0.69 -13.30
CA PHE A 206 10.37 -0.65 -14.77
C PHE A 206 11.71 -0.84 -15.48
N GLU A 207 12.84 -0.86 -14.77
CA GLU A 207 14.17 -1.02 -15.40
C GLU A 207 14.24 -2.17 -16.42
N PRO A 208 13.67 -3.37 -16.18
CA PRO A 208 13.64 -4.46 -17.17
C PRO A 208 12.93 -4.10 -18.47
N LEU A 209 11.92 -3.22 -18.42
CA LEU A 209 11.14 -2.79 -19.59
C LEU A 209 11.78 -1.61 -20.33
N LEU A 210 12.65 -0.85 -19.66
CA LEU A 210 13.33 0.30 -20.23
C LEU A 210 14.54 -0.10 -21.09
N ASP A 211 15.09 -1.29 -20.91
CA ASP A 211 16.20 -1.84 -21.72
C ASP A 211 15.74 -2.11 -23.17
N ALA A 212 16.55 -1.73 -24.15
CA ALA A 212 16.23 -1.94 -25.57
C ALA A 212 15.95 -3.42 -25.94
N LYS A 213 16.48 -4.37 -25.18
CA LYS A 213 16.26 -5.82 -25.34
C LYS A 213 14.85 -6.25 -24.92
N ALA A 214 14.13 -5.45 -24.12
CA ALA A 214 12.79 -5.81 -23.63
C ALA A 214 11.83 -6.15 -24.78
N LYS A 215 11.95 -5.50 -25.94
CA LYS A 215 11.16 -5.80 -27.15
C LYS A 215 11.31 -7.21 -27.70
N LYS A 216 12.36 -7.94 -27.31
CA LYS A 216 12.57 -9.35 -27.71
C LYS A 216 11.93 -10.33 -26.74
N GLU A 217 11.61 -9.87 -25.53
CA GLU A 217 11.12 -10.68 -24.42
C GLU A 217 9.67 -10.34 -24.05
N TYR A 218 9.17 -9.15 -24.41
CA TYR A 218 7.86 -8.65 -24.03
C TYR A 218 7.05 -8.17 -25.23
N ASP A 219 5.74 -8.39 -25.15
CA ASP A 219 4.74 -7.70 -25.95
C ASP A 219 4.19 -6.49 -25.18
N PHE A 220 3.87 -5.43 -25.90
CA PHE A 220 3.33 -4.19 -25.33
C PHE A 220 2.00 -3.88 -26.01
N THR A 221 0.98 -3.60 -25.20
CA THR A 221 -0.31 -3.12 -25.70
C THR A 221 -0.74 -1.91 -24.89
N VAL A 222 -1.48 -1.00 -25.52
CA VAL A 222 -2.10 0.14 -24.85
C VAL A 222 -3.56 0.21 -25.23
N LYS A 223 -4.40 0.26 -24.21
CA LYS A 223 -5.83 0.45 -24.32
C LYS A 223 -6.21 1.79 -23.71
N GLY A 224 -7.02 2.54 -24.45
CA GLY A 224 -7.69 3.73 -23.94
C GLY A 224 -9.19 3.49 -23.92
N HIS A 225 -9.90 4.22 -23.07
CA HIS A 225 -11.36 4.17 -23.02
C HIS A 225 -11.96 5.30 -23.85
N SER A 226 -12.90 4.98 -24.73
CA SER A 226 -13.53 5.96 -25.64
C SER A 226 -14.31 7.06 -24.89
N LYS A 227 -14.92 6.74 -23.74
CA LYS A 227 -15.61 7.73 -22.87
C LYS A 227 -14.77 8.21 -21.68
N ASN A 228 -13.62 7.60 -21.39
CA ASN A 228 -12.74 8.05 -20.32
C ASN A 228 -11.33 8.32 -20.86
N LYS A 229 -11.04 9.59 -21.09
CA LYS A 229 -9.77 10.08 -21.64
C LYS A 229 -8.73 10.37 -20.56
N ASP A 230 -9.08 10.19 -19.28
CA ASP A 230 -8.26 10.64 -18.16
C ASP A 230 -7.05 9.73 -17.92
N TYR A 231 -7.12 8.46 -18.36
CA TYR A 231 -6.01 7.53 -18.27
C TYR A 231 -6.00 6.53 -19.41
N TYR A 232 -4.81 6.01 -19.71
CA TYR A 232 -4.60 4.83 -20.54
C TYR A 232 -3.99 3.70 -19.72
N VAL A 233 -4.27 2.47 -20.14
CA VAL A 233 -3.74 1.25 -19.54
C VAL A 233 -2.74 0.64 -20.51
N MET A 234 -1.48 0.55 -20.11
CA MET A 234 -0.45 -0.20 -20.83
C MET A 234 -0.27 -1.57 -20.20
N SER A 235 -0.50 -2.62 -20.97
CA SER A 235 -0.23 -4.00 -20.56
C SER A 235 1.05 -4.48 -21.23
N VAL A 236 1.96 -5.06 -20.44
CA VAL A 236 3.23 -5.60 -20.92
C VAL A 236 3.35 -7.05 -20.45
N THR A 237 3.41 -8.00 -21.38
CA THR A 237 3.36 -9.43 -21.08
C THR A 237 4.56 -10.15 -21.68
N PRO A 238 5.19 -11.12 -20.99
CA PRO A 238 6.26 -11.91 -21.56
C PRO A 238 5.82 -12.65 -22.83
N LEU A 239 6.68 -12.70 -23.84
CA LEU A 239 6.50 -13.49 -25.04
C LEU A 239 6.73 -14.98 -24.73
N ASP A 240 6.11 -15.89 -25.48
CA ASP A 240 6.30 -17.34 -25.25
C ASP A 240 7.74 -17.81 -25.44
N LYS A 241 8.49 -17.15 -26.32
CA LYS A 241 9.92 -17.41 -26.57
C LYS A 241 10.87 -16.72 -25.59
N ALA A 242 10.33 -15.97 -24.63
CA ALA A 242 11.14 -15.28 -23.64
C ALA A 242 11.91 -16.29 -22.79
N ARG A 243 13.16 -15.96 -22.46
CA ARG A 243 14.04 -16.83 -21.66
C ARG A 243 14.17 -16.40 -20.21
N GLN A 244 13.94 -15.11 -19.95
CA GLN A 244 14.19 -14.50 -18.63
C GLN A 244 13.01 -13.67 -18.13
N ALA A 245 12.15 -13.18 -19.03
CA ALA A 245 10.99 -12.38 -18.67
C ALA A 245 9.87 -13.25 -18.11
N VAL A 246 9.37 -12.90 -16.93
CA VAL A 246 8.26 -13.60 -16.26
C VAL A 246 7.19 -12.70 -15.67
N ASP A 247 7.50 -11.41 -15.53
CA ASP A 247 6.60 -10.42 -14.94
C ASP A 247 5.60 -9.90 -15.98
N ASN A 248 4.32 -9.90 -15.64
CA ASN A 248 3.29 -9.14 -16.36
C ASN A 248 3.16 -7.78 -15.70
N PHE A 249 3.05 -6.73 -16.50
CA PHE A 249 2.86 -5.37 -16.03
C PHE A 249 1.52 -4.82 -16.53
N GLU A 250 0.81 -4.16 -15.64
CA GLU A 250 -0.28 -3.25 -15.98
C GLU A 250 0.09 -1.87 -15.46
N ILE A 251 0.14 -0.88 -16.35
CA ILE A 251 0.63 0.46 -16.03
C ILE A 251 -0.44 1.45 -16.43
N ILE A 252 -0.97 2.15 -15.44
CA ILE A 252 -2.02 3.13 -15.66
C ILE A 252 -1.44 4.52 -15.54
N TYR A 253 -1.66 5.33 -16.56
CA TYR A 253 -1.01 6.62 -16.67
C TYR A 253 -1.93 7.68 -17.28
N ASP A 254 -1.72 8.93 -16.87
CA ASP A 254 -2.37 10.10 -17.43
C ASP A 254 -1.72 10.45 -18.79
N PRO A 255 -2.45 10.39 -19.92
CA PRO A 255 -1.88 10.61 -21.25
C PRO A 255 -1.47 12.07 -21.51
N GLU A 256 -2.08 13.04 -20.83
CA GLU A 256 -1.78 14.47 -20.98
C GLU A 256 -0.60 14.88 -20.09
N LYS A 257 -0.70 14.57 -18.79
CA LYS A 257 0.34 14.89 -17.79
C LYS A 257 1.56 14.00 -17.91
N LYS A 258 1.42 12.83 -18.57
CA LYS A 258 2.44 11.80 -18.81
C LYS A 258 3.06 11.27 -17.51
N ILE A 259 2.22 11.04 -16.51
CA ILE A 259 2.63 10.48 -15.22
C ILE A 259 1.95 9.15 -14.99
N ILE A 260 2.64 8.25 -14.29
CA ILE A 260 2.06 7.01 -13.79
C ILE A 260 1.09 7.38 -12.66
N LEU A 261 -0.06 6.71 -12.62
CA LEU A 261 -1.05 6.83 -11.55
C LEU A 261 -1.03 5.57 -10.69
N GLU A 262 -0.86 4.42 -11.34
CA GLU A 262 -0.76 3.13 -10.69
C GLU A 262 0.04 2.17 -11.57
N PHE A 263 0.68 1.19 -10.95
CA PHE A 263 1.10 0.01 -11.67
C PHE A 263 0.93 -1.27 -10.85
N THR A 264 0.68 -2.35 -11.57
CA THR A 264 0.65 -3.71 -11.06
C THR A 264 1.71 -4.55 -11.77
N ILE A 265 2.43 -5.35 -11.02
CA ILE A 265 3.36 -6.37 -11.50
C ILE A 265 2.89 -7.69 -10.93
N SER A 266 2.75 -8.70 -11.77
CA SER A 266 2.31 -10.01 -11.33
C SER A 266 2.98 -11.12 -12.12
N VAL A 267 3.26 -12.22 -11.46
CA VAL A 267 3.74 -13.43 -12.11
C VAL A 267 2.64 -14.49 -12.11
N THR A 268 2.42 -15.12 -13.27
CA THR A 268 1.48 -16.24 -13.41
C THR A 268 2.21 -17.57 -13.23
N PRO A 269 1.52 -18.65 -12.82
CA PRO A 269 2.11 -19.98 -12.76
C PRO A 269 2.76 -20.40 -14.10
N ALA A 270 2.08 -20.14 -15.21
CA ALA A 270 2.58 -20.44 -16.55
C ALA A 270 3.89 -19.71 -16.91
N ASN A 271 4.15 -18.53 -16.33
CA ASN A 271 5.41 -17.81 -16.52
C ASN A 271 6.53 -18.42 -15.65
N LEU A 272 6.21 -18.89 -14.44
CA LEU A 272 7.19 -19.55 -13.56
C LEU A 272 7.62 -20.92 -14.09
N ASP A 273 6.69 -21.68 -14.69
CA ASP A 273 6.98 -23.00 -15.27
C ASP A 273 8.03 -22.96 -16.39
N LYS A 274 8.27 -21.77 -16.98
CA LYS A 274 9.28 -21.54 -18.01
C LYS A 274 10.69 -21.31 -17.44
N ILE A 275 10.82 -21.03 -16.14
CA ILE A 275 12.11 -20.80 -15.49
C ILE A 275 12.65 -22.12 -14.93
N GLU A 276 13.91 -22.44 -15.25
CA GLU A 276 14.60 -23.55 -14.60
C GLU A 276 14.79 -23.30 -13.10
N GLU A 277 14.37 -24.26 -12.27
CA GLU A 277 14.63 -24.22 -10.83
C GLU A 277 16.13 -24.26 -10.56
N LYS A 278 16.57 -23.31 -9.74
CA LYS A 278 17.94 -23.25 -9.24
C LYS A 278 18.10 -24.18 -8.04
N THR A 279 19.20 -24.91 -7.97
CA THR A 279 19.40 -26.01 -7.01
C THR A 279 20.58 -25.80 -6.06
N SER A 280 21.32 -24.70 -6.18
CA SER A 280 22.48 -24.43 -5.31
C SER A 280 22.02 -23.90 -3.96
N ILE A 281 22.79 -24.20 -2.91
CA ILE A 281 22.53 -23.69 -1.56
C ILE A 281 22.51 -22.15 -1.59
N GLY A 282 21.45 -21.56 -1.04
CA GLY A 282 21.21 -20.12 -1.05
C GLY A 282 20.38 -19.62 -2.23
N ASP A 283 20.12 -20.46 -3.23
CA ASP A 283 19.26 -20.09 -4.35
C ASP A 283 17.82 -19.87 -3.90
N LYS A 284 17.19 -18.85 -4.51
CA LYS A 284 15.79 -18.50 -4.32
C LYS A 284 15.03 -18.77 -5.61
N ASN A 285 14.03 -19.66 -5.54
CA ASN A 285 13.10 -19.92 -6.63
C ASN A 285 11.78 -19.24 -6.32
N ILE A 286 11.42 -18.22 -7.11
CA ILE A 286 10.18 -17.45 -6.92
C ILE A 286 8.99 -18.37 -7.17
N THR A 287 8.05 -18.38 -6.24
CA THR A 287 6.78 -19.12 -6.33
C THR A 287 5.58 -18.19 -6.42
N LYS A 288 5.73 -16.93 -5.97
CA LYS A 288 4.72 -15.89 -6.05
C LYS A 288 5.42 -14.52 -6.13
N SER A 289 4.90 -13.63 -6.96
CA SER A 289 5.36 -12.24 -7.01
C SER A 289 4.18 -11.36 -7.43
N PHE A 290 3.87 -10.38 -6.61
CA PHE A 290 2.85 -9.39 -6.84
C PHE A 290 3.33 -8.05 -6.28
N VAL A 291 3.16 -6.98 -7.06
CA VAL A 291 3.46 -5.61 -6.65
C VAL A 291 2.33 -4.73 -7.17
N ASN A 292 1.64 -4.01 -6.32
CA ASN A 292 0.73 -2.94 -6.71
C ASN A 292 1.19 -1.65 -6.01
N VAL A 293 1.33 -0.57 -6.76
CA VAL A 293 1.74 0.73 -6.24
C VAL A 293 0.90 1.82 -6.88
N SER A 294 0.27 2.63 -6.03
CA SER A 294 -0.53 3.77 -6.44
C SER A 294 0.14 5.09 -6.07
N TYR A 295 -0.13 6.12 -6.85
CA TYR A 295 0.39 7.46 -6.66
C TYR A 295 -0.74 8.47 -6.63
N ARG A 296 -0.55 9.54 -5.86
CA ARG A 296 -1.49 10.66 -5.81
C ARG A 296 -0.85 11.89 -6.42
N LEU A 297 -1.62 12.60 -7.24
CA LEU A 297 -1.35 13.97 -7.64
C LEU A 297 -2.34 14.91 -6.94
N ASP A 298 -1.86 15.70 -5.99
CA ASP A 298 -2.63 16.73 -5.28
C ASP A 298 -2.06 18.11 -5.60
N GLY A 299 -2.75 18.85 -6.48
CA GLY A 299 -2.22 20.08 -7.06
C GLY A 299 -0.91 19.83 -7.82
N ASN A 300 0.19 20.32 -7.27
CA ASN A 300 1.54 20.13 -7.83
C ASN A 300 2.31 18.98 -7.14
N ASP A 301 1.71 18.32 -6.16
CA ASP A 301 2.39 17.35 -5.31
C ASP A 301 2.08 15.96 -5.79
N TYR A 302 3.10 15.28 -6.32
CA TYR A 302 3.02 13.93 -6.82
C TYR A 302 3.83 13.01 -5.91
N TYR A 303 3.19 12.01 -5.28
CA TYR A 303 3.84 11.14 -4.28
C TYR A 303 3.19 9.75 -4.23
N MET A 304 3.93 8.79 -3.66
CA MET A 304 3.42 7.43 -3.45
C MET A 304 2.29 7.45 -2.41
N LEU A 305 1.13 6.92 -2.81
CA LEU A 305 -0.06 6.90 -1.99
C LEU A 305 -0.15 5.60 -1.20
N SER A 306 0.03 4.47 -1.87
CA SER A 306 0.01 3.16 -1.25
C SER A 306 0.77 2.12 -2.06
N SER A 307 1.09 1.01 -1.40
CA SER A 307 1.55 -0.20 -2.06
C SER A 307 1.09 -1.45 -1.33
N ASN A 308 0.91 -2.52 -2.10
CA ASN A 308 0.79 -3.88 -1.62
C ASN A 308 1.77 -4.75 -2.40
N GLU A 309 2.73 -5.33 -1.71
CA GLU A 309 3.76 -6.18 -2.29
C GLU A 309 3.72 -7.56 -1.63
N GLU A 310 3.83 -8.60 -2.43
CA GLU A 310 3.88 -9.97 -1.97
C GLU A 310 4.90 -10.76 -2.77
N ILE A 311 5.83 -11.40 -2.06
CA ILE A 311 6.80 -12.29 -2.66
C ILE A 311 6.79 -13.63 -1.93
N GLY A 312 6.69 -14.70 -2.69
CA GLY A 312 6.86 -16.08 -2.24
C GLY A 312 8.05 -16.70 -2.94
N TYR A 313 8.90 -17.42 -2.21
CA TYR A 313 10.00 -18.17 -2.80
C TYR A 313 10.39 -19.39 -1.97
N THR A 314 10.94 -20.39 -2.65
CA THR A 314 11.63 -21.53 -2.02
C THR A 314 13.11 -21.20 -1.92
N LEU A 315 13.64 -21.19 -0.70
CA LEU A 315 15.07 -21.04 -0.42
C LEU A 315 15.72 -22.42 -0.26
N ILE A 316 16.72 -22.71 -1.09
CA ILE A 316 17.49 -23.95 -0.98
C ILE A 316 18.48 -23.85 0.18
N GLN A 317 18.41 -24.78 1.13
CA GLN A 317 19.38 -24.92 2.23
C GLN A 317 20.05 -26.29 2.20
N LYS A 318 21.12 -26.46 2.99
CA LYS A 318 21.91 -27.70 3.04
C LYS A 318 21.08 -28.95 3.34
N GLU A 319 20.12 -28.85 4.25
CA GLU A 319 19.33 -30.00 4.72
C GLU A 319 17.93 -30.01 4.11
N LYS A 320 17.21 -28.89 4.19
CA LYS A 320 15.83 -28.78 3.74
C LYS A 320 15.57 -27.39 3.17
N SER A 321 14.90 -27.35 2.03
CA SER A 321 14.39 -26.08 1.47
C SER A 321 13.33 -25.47 2.38
N LYS A 322 13.35 -24.15 2.52
CA LYS A 322 12.36 -23.37 3.28
C LYS A 322 11.44 -22.64 2.31
N LYS A 323 10.12 -22.71 2.53
CA LYS A 323 9.17 -21.87 1.80
C LYS A 323 8.98 -20.58 2.57
N ILE A 324 9.23 -19.45 1.91
CA ILE A 324 9.15 -18.13 2.52
C ILE A 324 8.15 -17.32 1.74
N GLN A 325 7.29 -16.59 2.45
CA GLN A 325 6.40 -15.62 1.84
C GLN A 325 6.34 -14.38 2.71
N VAL A 326 6.45 -13.22 2.07
CA VAL A 326 6.41 -11.92 2.72
C VAL A 326 5.34 -11.08 2.05
N ARG A 327 4.41 -10.55 2.85
CA ARG A 327 3.41 -9.57 2.41
C ARG A 327 3.74 -8.24 3.08
N ASN A 328 3.83 -7.17 2.31
CA ASN A 328 4.14 -5.83 2.78
C ASN A 328 3.12 -4.83 2.23
N SER A 329 2.55 -4.01 3.11
CA SER A 329 1.56 -3.01 2.75
C SER A 329 1.96 -1.66 3.33
N PHE A 330 1.98 -0.63 2.48
CA PHE A 330 2.21 0.76 2.87
C PHE A 330 0.97 1.60 2.53
N VAL A 331 0.57 2.46 3.46
CA VAL A 331 -0.45 3.49 3.21
C VAL A 331 0.07 4.84 3.71
N THR A 332 0.18 5.81 2.80
CA THR A 332 0.53 7.18 3.13
C THR A 332 -0.64 7.85 3.84
N THR A 333 -0.44 8.16 5.12
CA THR A 333 -1.42 8.86 5.98
C THR A 333 -1.14 10.36 6.07
N GLY A 334 -0.01 10.84 5.56
CA GLY A 334 0.30 12.26 5.50
C GLY A 334 1.45 12.60 4.56
N PHE A 335 1.36 13.74 3.90
CA PHE A 335 2.39 14.31 3.02
C PHE A 335 2.78 15.71 3.50
N ASN A 336 4.08 16.05 3.45
CA ASN A 336 4.54 17.40 3.76
C ASN A 336 5.88 17.73 3.07
N LYS A 337 6.07 18.96 2.59
CA LYS A 337 7.33 19.42 1.96
C LYS A 337 8.39 19.94 2.92
N GLN A 338 8.03 20.24 4.17
CA GLN A 338 9.00 20.66 5.18
C GLN A 338 9.73 19.43 5.70
N ASN A 339 11.03 19.49 5.94
CA ASN A 339 11.78 18.38 6.55
C ASN A 339 11.62 18.37 8.09
N PHE A 340 11.76 17.21 8.73
CA PHE A 340 11.89 17.10 10.18
C PHE A 340 13.32 17.49 10.60
N THR A 341 13.44 18.01 11.81
CA THR A 341 14.71 18.01 12.53
C THR A 341 14.71 16.77 13.43
N TYR A 342 15.79 15.99 13.37
CA TYR A 342 15.98 14.78 14.17
C TYR A 342 17.45 14.67 14.57
N ASN A 343 17.74 13.88 15.60
CA ASN A 343 19.11 13.50 15.93
C ASN A 343 19.47 12.21 15.19
N GLU A 344 20.75 12.01 14.89
CA GLU A 344 21.23 10.77 14.26
C GLU A 344 20.93 9.49 15.07
N SER A 345 20.71 9.63 16.38
CA SER A 345 20.25 8.55 17.26
C SER A 345 18.80 8.14 17.04
N ASP A 346 17.98 9.02 16.46
CA ASP A 346 16.56 8.78 16.22
C ASP A 346 16.33 8.04 14.88
N VAL A 347 17.35 8.02 14.01
CA VAL A 347 17.30 7.35 12.70
C VAL A 347 17.23 5.84 12.87
N PHE A 348 16.22 5.23 12.26
CA PHE A 348 16.08 3.78 12.20
C PHE A 348 16.99 3.21 11.11
N LYS A 349 17.88 2.28 11.51
CA LYS A 349 18.97 1.76 10.66
C LYS A 349 18.78 0.31 10.23
N GLU A 350 17.82 -0.40 10.81
CA GLU A 350 17.54 -1.79 10.44
C GLU A 350 16.66 -1.85 9.18
N LYS A 351 16.58 -3.02 8.56
CA LYS A 351 15.87 -3.20 7.27
C LYS A 351 14.36 -3.08 7.43
N SER A 352 13.79 -3.74 8.44
CA SER A 352 12.36 -3.78 8.72
C SER A 352 12.10 -3.55 10.21
N LEU A 353 10.84 -3.41 10.62
CA LEU A 353 10.47 -3.27 12.05
C LEU A 353 10.53 -4.60 12.82
N PHE A 354 11.15 -5.60 12.21
CA PHE A 354 11.37 -6.90 12.78
C PHE A 354 12.20 -6.82 14.06
N ASN A 355 11.80 -7.53 15.12
CA ASN A 355 12.44 -7.52 16.45
C ASN A 355 12.57 -6.14 17.11
N LYS A 356 12.06 -5.07 16.49
CA LYS A 356 12.02 -3.76 17.12
C LYS A 356 11.09 -3.83 18.31
N LYS A 357 11.63 -3.56 19.51
CA LYS A 357 10.84 -3.49 20.74
C LYS A 357 9.58 -2.65 20.55
N ASN A 358 8.44 -3.21 20.96
CA ASN A 358 7.14 -2.56 20.83
C ASN A 358 7.14 -1.19 21.49
N LYS A 359 6.60 -0.21 20.76
CA LYS A 359 6.37 1.15 21.23
C LYS A 359 4.98 1.56 20.78
N ILE A 360 4.01 1.33 21.66
CA ILE A 360 2.59 1.61 21.43
C ILE A 360 2.21 2.79 22.32
N LEU A 361 1.79 3.90 21.71
CA LEU A 361 1.30 5.10 22.39
C LEU A 361 -0.21 5.30 22.18
N THR A 362 -0.72 4.82 21.05
CA THR A 362 -2.13 4.90 20.64
C THR A 362 -2.52 3.62 19.88
N ASN A 363 -3.82 3.39 19.68
CA ASN A 363 -4.30 2.38 18.73
C ASN A 363 -4.13 2.87 17.29
N TYR A 364 -2.90 3.07 16.86
CA TYR A 364 -2.61 3.68 15.56
C TYR A 364 -3.09 2.84 14.36
N TRP A 365 -3.31 1.53 14.57
CA TRP A 365 -3.89 0.65 13.56
C TRP A 365 -5.35 1.01 13.23
N ASP A 366 -6.11 1.57 14.18
CA ASP A 366 -7.51 1.97 13.97
C ASP A 366 -7.66 3.19 13.04
N ILE A 367 -6.59 3.97 12.89
CA ILE A 367 -6.52 5.16 12.03
C ILE A 367 -5.47 5.03 10.92
N SER A 368 -4.89 3.84 10.77
CA SER A 368 -3.75 3.55 9.91
C SER A 368 -3.97 3.77 8.42
N GLY A 369 -5.23 3.84 8.01
CA GLY A 369 -5.58 3.82 6.60
C GLY A 369 -5.60 2.42 5.98
N PHE A 370 -5.36 1.36 6.75
CA PHE A 370 -5.42 -0.01 6.23
C PHE A 370 -6.17 -0.95 7.18
N THR A 371 -7.36 -1.38 6.76
CA THR A 371 -8.23 -2.23 7.60
C THR A 371 -7.75 -3.67 7.56
N ALA A 372 -7.55 -4.28 8.73
CA ALA A 372 -7.20 -5.69 8.80
C ALA A 372 -8.41 -6.58 8.50
N THR A 373 -8.22 -7.64 7.73
CA THR A 373 -9.23 -8.70 7.57
C THR A 373 -9.41 -9.46 8.87
N ASP A 374 -10.50 -10.21 9.01
CA ASP A 374 -10.72 -11.00 10.22
C ASP A 374 -9.69 -12.14 10.34
N GLU A 375 -9.21 -12.68 9.21
CA GLU A 375 -8.07 -13.60 9.17
C GLU A 375 -6.79 -12.95 9.69
N GLU A 376 -6.45 -11.75 9.20
CA GLU A 376 -5.27 -11.00 9.66
C GLU A 376 -5.34 -10.70 11.16
N LYS A 377 -6.50 -10.30 11.67
CA LYS A 377 -6.70 -10.07 13.12
C LYS A 377 -6.47 -11.34 13.93
N ALA A 378 -7.00 -12.48 13.46
CA ALA A 378 -6.79 -13.77 14.11
C ALA A 378 -5.31 -14.17 14.13
N ILE A 379 -4.58 -13.94 13.04
CA ILE A 379 -3.13 -14.16 12.95
C ILE A 379 -2.40 -13.30 13.96
N ILE A 380 -2.66 -11.98 13.99
CA ILE A 380 -2.02 -11.04 14.92
C ILE A 380 -2.24 -11.47 16.37
N ALA A 381 -3.48 -11.77 16.74
CA ALA A 381 -3.81 -12.24 18.08
C ALA A 381 -3.04 -13.52 18.43
N SER A 382 -2.97 -14.49 17.52
CA SER A 382 -2.26 -15.75 17.74
C SER A 382 -0.75 -15.59 17.98
N LEU A 383 -0.13 -14.55 17.40
CA LEU A 383 1.29 -14.24 17.56
C LEU A 383 1.56 -13.41 18.82
N GLU A 384 0.61 -12.56 19.23
CA GLU A 384 0.70 -11.78 20.46
C GLU A 384 0.73 -12.67 21.71
N PHE A 385 -0.07 -13.74 21.75
CA PHE A 385 -0.11 -14.69 22.89
C PHE A 385 1.15 -15.56 23.03
N LYS A 386 2.06 -15.57 22.05
CA LYS A 386 3.30 -16.38 22.08
C LYS A 386 4.50 -15.63 22.70
N LEU A 387 4.28 -14.42 23.20
CA LEU A 387 5.23 -13.57 23.93
C LEU A 387 4.81 -13.48 25.41
#